data_AF-A0AAW4I450-F1
#
_entry.id   AF-A0AAW4I450-F1
#
_cell.length_a   1.000
_cell.length_b   1.000
_cell.length_c   1.000
_cell.angle_alpha   90.00
_cell.angle_beta   90.00
_cell.angle_gamma   90.00
#
_symmetry.space_group_name_H-M   'P 1'
#
loop_
_entity.id
_entity.type
_entity.pdbx_description
1 polymer ?
#
loop_
_entity_poly.entity_id
_entity_poly.type
_entity_poly.pdbx_seq_one_letter_code
_entity_poly.pdbx_strand_id
1 'polypeptide(L)'
;MTEQEIQTRYSVHFCELDAQIVRLEAVLREHSFLSGKMQHVVVHALVLRLIELARSCGILSKTGMAAASASLNRQCLEIGFKLKAICSGNATAEDFMTQEIISRAKSRRWVLQNAAALEALGPELSKSLAKEADEAVRLEETKGLKEIKPYEWAARAEEIEVYLFAYSTLSDFIHCGPASLGHIFDVKQDGQVFMQTGPSDYLIEHVIEGACHCLASSSNAIQAMFAKNADAQIPPCTAP
;
A
#
# COMPACT_ATOMS: atom_id res chain seq x y z
N MET A 1 14.71 -8.39 23.88
CA MET A 1 15.62 -8.70 22.74
C MET A 1 16.32 -7.41 22.35
N THR A 2 17.54 -7.48 21.84
CA THR A 2 18.30 -6.32 21.33
C THR A 2 18.16 -6.20 19.81
N GLU A 3 18.40 -5.02 19.25
CA GLU A 3 18.39 -4.82 17.79
C GLU A 3 19.40 -5.73 17.08
N GLN A 4 20.57 -5.96 17.68
CA GLN A 4 21.60 -6.82 17.11
C GLN A 4 21.16 -8.30 17.06
N GLU A 5 20.43 -8.76 18.08
CA GLU A 5 19.84 -10.11 18.09
C GLU A 5 18.80 -10.25 16.98
N ILE A 6 17.93 -9.25 16.78
CA ILE A 6 16.94 -9.22 15.69
C ILE A 6 17.65 -9.28 14.33
N GLN A 7 18.63 -8.40 14.10
CA GLN A 7 19.37 -8.35 12.84
C GLN A 7 20.07 -9.67 12.53
N THR A 8 20.64 -10.32 13.55
CA THR A 8 21.31 -11.62 13.39
C THR A 8 20.28 -12.71 13.06
N ARG A 9 19.20 -12.79 13.84
CA ARG A 9 18.15 -13.81 13.73
C ARG A 9 17.41 -13.77 12.40
N TYR A 10 17.10 -12.57 11.90
CA TYR A 10 16.31 -12.38 10.68
C TYR A 10 17.16 -11.91 9.48
N SER A 11 18.48 -12.07 9.56
CA SER A 11 19.43 -11.64 8.51
C SER A 11 19.06 -12.15 7.11
N VAL A 12 18.68 -13.42 6.98
CA VAL A 12 18.24 -14.02 5.70
C VAL A 12 17.01 -13.30 5.14
N HIS A 13 16.01 -13.05 5.97
CA HIS A 13 14.79 -12.34 5.56
C HIS A 13 15.09 -10.90 5.11
N PHE A 14 15.99 -10.21 5.81
CA PHE A 14 16.41 -8.87 5.41
C PHE A 14 17.17 -8.87 4.08
N CYS A 15 18.04 -9.86 3.85
CA CYS A 15 18.71 -10.02 2.56
C CYS A 15 17.71 -10.34 1.43
N GLU A 16 16.70 -11.16 1.69
CA GLU A 16 15.62 -11.46 0.74
C GLU A 16 14.87 -10.17 0.35
N LEU A 17 14.49 -9.36 1.34
CA LEU A 17 13.81 -8.08 1.11
C LEU A 17 14.67 -7.13 0.26
N ASP A 18 15.93 -6.96 0.63
CA ASP A 18 16.87 -6.11 -0.11
C ASP A 18 17.03 -6.62 -1.57
N ALA A 19 17.07 -7.94 -1.78
CA ALA A 19 17.11 -8.54 -3.11
C ALA A 19 15.83 -8.28 -3.92
N GLN A 20 14.64 -8.39 -3.31
CA GLN A 20 13.37 -8.11 -3.99
C GLN A 20 13.24 -6.62 -4.37
N ILE A 21 13.72 -5.72 -3.52
CA ILE A 21 13.80 -4.28 -3.83
C ILE A 21 14.67 -4.06 -5.06
N VAL A 22 15.88 -4.65 -5.09
CA VAL A 22 16.81 -4.52 -6.23
C VAL A 22 16.20 -5.08 -7.52
N ARG A 23 15.48 -6.21 -7.46
CA ARG A 23 14.76 -6.77 -8.61
C ARG A 23 13.72 -5.81 -9.16
N LEU A 24 12.88 -5.24 -8.29
CA LEU A 24 11.85 -4.30 -8.72
C LEU A 24 12.45 -3.02 -9.31
N GLU A 25 13.56 -2.52 -8.75
CA GLU A 25 14.32 -1.42 -9.34
C GLU A 25 14.93 -1.76 -10.71
N ALA A 26 15.37 -3.00 -10.91
CA ALA A 26 15.85 -3.45 -12.21
C ALA A 26 14.74 -3.42 -13.26
N VAL A 27 13.54 -3.90 -12.92
CA VAL A 27 12.35 -3.81 -13.79
C VAL A 27 12.04 -2.36 -14.20
N LEU A 28 12.18 -1.40 -13.28
CA LEU A 28 12.03 0.02 -13.61
C LEU A 28 13.05 0.54 -14.62
N ARG A 29 14.30 0.02 -14.58
CA ARG A 29 15.37 0.41 -15.50
C ARG A 29 15.27 -0.27 -16.86
N GLU A 30 14.79 -1.51 -16.89
CA GLU A 30 14.67 -2.33 -18.10
C GLU A 30 13.55 -1.88 -19.02
N HIS A 31 12.49 -1.29 -18.46
CA HIS A 31 11.32 -0.88 -19.23
C HIS A 31 11.26 0.63 -19.46
N SER A 32 10.91 1.03 -20.68
CA SER A 32 10.69 2.43 -21.03
C SER A 32 9.30 2.91 -20.60
N PHE A 33 9.23 3.55 -19.44
CA PHE A 33 8.02 4.22 -18.98
C PHE A 33 7.79 5.52 -19.76
N LEU A 34 6.75 5.55 -20.60
CA LEU A 34 6.46 6.68 -21.48
C LEU A 34 5.58 7.71 -20.75
N SER A 35 6.05 8.95 -20.60
CA SER A 35 5.32 10.03 -19.94
C SER A 35 4.00 10.40 -20.61
N GLY A 36 3.85 10.12 -21.91
CA GLY A 36 2.59 10.30 -22.64
C GLY A 36 1.53 9.21 -22.40
N LYS A 37 1.85 8.15 -21.65
CA LYS A 37 0.91 7.07 -21.30
C LYS A 37 0.59 7.13 -19.81
N MET A 38 -0.64 7.54 -19.48
CA MET A 38 -1.12 7.69 -18.08
C MET A 38 -0.85 6.44 -17.23
N GLN A 39 -1.09 5.25 -17.79
CA GLN A 39 -0.81 3.98 -17.12
C GLN A 39 0.65 3.84 -16.71
N HIS A 40 1.59 4.22 -17.57
CA HIS A 40 3.02 4.12 -17.25
C HIS A 40 3.38 5.10 -16.12
N VAL A 41 2.85 6.33 -16.15
CA VAL A 41 3.09 7.34 -15.10
C VAL A 41 2.57 6.85 -13.74
N VAL A 42 1.34 6.35 -13.68
CA VAL A 42 0.72 5.86 -12.45
C VAL A 42 1.46 4.62 -11.92
N VAL A 43 1.77 3.65 -12.78
CA VAL A 43 2.53 2.46 -12.38
C VAL A 43 3.90 2.87 -11.84
N HIS A 44 4.64 3.74 -12.53
CA HIS A 44 5.95 4.19 -12.06
C HIS A 44 5.85 4.86 -10.68
N ALA A 45 4.90 5.78 -10.48
CA ALA A 45 4.71 6.44 -9.19
C ALA A 45 4.38 5.46 -8.06
N LEU A 46 3.50 4.48 -8.32
CA LEU A 46 3.14 3.45 -7.35
C LEU A 46 4.33 2.53 -7.02
N VAL A 47 5.18 2.18 -7.99
CA VAL A 47 6.37 1.38 -7.75
C VAL A 47 7.37 2.11 -6.86
N LEU A 48 7.64 3.39 -7.14
CA LEU A 48 8.52 4.21 -6.29
C LEU A 48 8.02 4.26 -4.85
N ARG A 49 6.70 4.43 -4.67
CA ARG A 49 6.08 4.41 -3.34
C ARG A 49 6.19 3.04 -2.68
N LEU A 50 6.00 1.95 -3.41
CA LEU A 50 6.17 0.58 -2.87
C LEU A 50 7.61 0.34 -2.39
N ILE A 51 8.60 0.76 -3.17
CA ILE A 51 10.03 0.65 -2.80
C ILE A 51 10.33 1.44 -1.53
N GLU A 52 9.83 2.68 -1.44
CA GLU A 52 9.99 3.53 -0.25
C GLU A 52 9.41 2.85 1.01
N LEU A 53 8.18 2.31 0.91
CA LEU A 53 7.53 1.62 2.01
C LEU A 53 8.25 0.33 2.39
N ALA A 54 8.69 -0.47 1.42
CA ALA A 54 9.41 -1.71 1.66
C ALA A 54 10.75 -1.47 2.38
N ARG A 55 11.52 -0.46 1.94
CA ARG A 55 12.75 -0.03 2.61
C ARG A 55 12.47 0.41 4.05
N SER A 56 11.43 1.20 4.24
CA SER A 56 11.03 1.70 5.55
C SER A 56 10.60 0.56 6.48
N CYS A 57 9.84 -0.40 5.95
CA CYS A 57 9.43 -1.62 6.65
C CYS A 57 10.66 -2.44 7.11
N GLY A 58 11.65 -2.62 6.23
CA GLY A 58 12.91 -3.28 6.56
C GLY A 58 13.71 -2.56 7.65
N ILE A 59 13.83 -1.22 7.58
CA ILE A 59 14.53 -0.42 8.60
C ILE A 59 13.85 -0.57 9.96
N LEU A 60 12.53 -0.39 10.03
CA LEU A 60 11.78 -0.51 11.28
C LEU A 60 11.81 -1.93 11.85
N SER A 61 11.82 -2.94 10.99
CA SER A 61 11.96 -4.33 11.43
C SER A 61 13.35 -4.58 12.01
N LYS A 62 14.42 -4.07 11.39
CA LYS A 62 15.81 -4.19 11.90
C LYS A 62 16.01 -3.53 13.27
N THR A 63 15.19 -2.53 13.63
CA THR A 63 15.20 -1.87 14.94
C THR A 63 14.18 -2.45 15.94
N GLY A 64 13.44 -3.50 15.55
CA GLY A 64 12.42 -4.14 16.39
C GLY A 64 11.18 -3.28 16.66
N MET A 65 10.86 -2.35 15.75
CA MET A 65 9.61 -1.58 15.79
C MET A 65 8.47 -2.39 15.14
N ALA A 66 8.10 -3.51 15.77
CA ALA A 66 7.14 -4.49 15.26
C ALA A 66 5.81 -3.87 14.78
N ALA A 67 5.13 -3.08 15.62
CA ALA A 67 3.85 -2.48 15.24
C ALA A 67 3.94 -1.53 14.04
N ALA A 68 5.00 -0.71 14.00
CA ALA A 68 5.20 0.25 12.92
C ALA A 68 5.56 -0.47 11.60
N SER A 69 6.41 -1.50 11.67
CA SER A 69 6.74 -2.33 10.50
C SER A 69 5.52 -3.08 9.94
N ALA A 70 4.65 -3.64 10.80
CA ALA A 70 3.40 -4.28 10.41
C ALA A 70 2.43 -3.31 9.71
N SER A 71 2.31 -2.07 10.22
CA SER A 71 1.52 -1.02 9.58
C SER A 71 2.04 -0.67 8.18
N LEU A 72 3.36 -0.55 8.00
CA LEU A 72 3.97 -0.31 6.69
C LEU A 72 3.80 -1.49 5.74
N ASN A 73 3.85 -2.73 6.24
CA ASN A 73 3.65 -3.91 5.41
C ASN A 73 2.23 -3.95 4.82
N ARG A 74 1.21 -3.62 5.60
CA ARG A 74 -0.15 -3.50 5.06
C ARG A 74 -0.25 -2.42 3.97
N GLN A 75 0.43 -1.29 4.14
CA GLN A 75 0.50 -0.28 3.09
C GLN A 75 1.22 -0.80 1.83
N CYS A 76 2.26 -1.62 1.97
CA CYS A 76 2.90 -2.28 0.84
C CYS A 76 1.88 -3.13 0.07
N LEU A 77 1.18 -4.02 0.76
CA LEU A 77 0.16 -4.90 0.16
C LEU A 77 -0.94 -4.10 -0.57
N GLU A 78 -1.46 -3.05 0.06
CA GLU A 78 -2.47 -2.20 -0.55
C GLU A 78 -1.97 -1.48 -1.81
N ILE A 79 -0.67 -1.16 -1.91
CA ILE A 79 -0.08 -0.62 -3.14
C ILE A 79 0.14 -1.74 -4.17
N GLY A 80 0.59 -2.92 -3.73
CA GLY A 80 0.74 -4.10 -4.59
C GLY A 80 -0.56 -4.48 -5.29
N PHE A 81 -1.69 -4.47 -4.58
CA PHE A 81 -3.00 -4.73 -5.19
C PHE A 81 -3.34 -3.71 -6.28
N LYS A 82 -3.11 -2.42 -6.02
CA LYS A 82 -3.35 -1.36 -7.01
C LYS A 82 -2.45 -1.52 -8.24
N LEU A 83 -1.16 -1.77 -8.02
CA LEU A 83 -0.18 -2.03 -9.08
C LEU A 83 -0.58 -3.22 -9.94
N LYS A 84 -0.85 -4.38 -9.33
CA LYS A 84 -1.20 -5.61 -10.03
C LYS A 84 -2.51 -5.46 -10.81
N ALA A 85 -3.54 -4.83 -10.22
CA ALA A 85 -4.80 -4.58 -10.90
C ALA A 85 -4.63 -3.70 -12.15
N ILE A 86 -3.84 -2.61 -12.04
CA ILE A 86 -3.58 -1.69 -13.16
C ILE A 86 -2.71 -2.33 -14.24
N CYS A 87 -1.67 -3.07 -13.86
CA CYS A 87 -0.78 -3.74 -14.81
C CYS A 87 -1.49 -4.88 -15.56
N SER A 88 -2.43 -5.57 -14.89
CA SER A 88 -3.19 -6.67 -15.48
C SER A 88 -4.33 -6.22 -16.39
N GLY A 89 -4.72 -4.94 -16.32
CA GLY A 89 -5.84 -4.37 -17.07
C GLY A 89 -7.21 -4.52 -16.37
N ASN A 90 -7.23 -5.02 -15.13
CA ASN A 90 -8.43 -5.18 -14.32
C ASN A 90 -8.86 -3.87 -13.62
N ALA A 91 -8.04 -2.83 -13.72
CA ALA A 91 -8.35 -1.46 -13.36
C ALA A 91 -7.60 -0.51 -14.29
N THR A 92 -8.15 0.67 -14.52
CA THR A 92 -7.48 1.71 -15.31
C THR A 92 -6.65 2.62 -14.39
N ALA A 93 -5.67 3.30 -14.98
CA ALA A 93 -4.94 4.35 -14.29
C ALA A 93 -5.83 5.54 -13.92
N GLU A 94 -6.89 5.78 -14.70
CA GLU A 94 -7.91 6.79 -14.43
C GLU A 94 -8.76 6.42 -13.20
N ASP A 95 -9.10 5.14 -13.03
CA ASP A 95 -9.78 4.65 -11.82
C ASP A 95 -8.98 4.99 -10.56
N PHE A 96 -7.65 4.83 -10.61
CA PHE A 96 -6.76 5.18 -9.51
C PHE A 96 -6.70 6.69 -9.27
N MET A 97 -6.48 7.50 -10.32
CA MET A 97 -6.35 8.95 -10.19
C MET A 97 -7.64 9.60 -9.67
N THR A 98 -8.80 9.06 -10.06
CA THR A 98 -10.10 9.56 -9.58
C THR A 98 -10.33 9.26 -8.09
N GLN A 99 -9.67 8.25 -7.50
CA GLN A 99 -9.77 7.97 -6.05
C GLN A 99 -9.25 9.14 -5.21
N GLU A 100 -8.26 9.88 -5.69
CA GLU A 100 -7.74 11.05 -4.96
C GLU A 100 -8.81 12.14 -4.82
N ILE A 101 -9.53 12.39 -5.92
CA ILE A 101 -10.60 13.39 -5.97
C ILE A 101 -11.72 12.98 -5.01
N ILE A 102 -12.16 11.71 -5.08
CA ILE A 102 -13.21 11.16 -4.20
C ILE A 102 -12.79 11.21 -2.74
N SER A 103 -11.56 10.79 -2.42
CA SER A 103 -11.05 10.78 -1.05
C SER A 103 -11.00 12.20 -0.47
N ARG A 104 -10.49 13.18 -1.24
CA ARG A 104 -10.45 14.59 -0.82
C ARG A 104 -11.85 15.13 -0.58
N ALA A 105 -12.79 14.84 -1.47
CA ALA A 105 -14.18 15.24 -1.36
C ALA A 105 -14.83 14.78 -0.05
N LYS A 106 -14.69 13.49 0.24
CA LYS A 106 -15.27 12.85 1.43
C LYS A 106 -14.72 13.46 2.72
N SER A 107 -13.39 13.63 2.79
CA SER A 107 -12.74 14.27 3.94
C SER A 107 -13.21 15.72 4.14
N ARG A 108 -13.31 16.50 3.04
CA ARG A 108 -13.77 17.89 3.08
C ARG A 108 -15.23 18.00 3.51
N ARG A 109 -16.11 17.15 2.96
CA ARG A 109 -17.52 17.09 3.35
C ARG A 109 -17.68 16.82 4.85
N TRP A 110 -16.88 15.90 5.39
CA TRP A 110 -16.92 15.59 6.82
C TRP A 110 -16.54 16.81 7.68
N VAL A 111 -15.53 17.57 7.28
CA VAL A 111 -15.14 18.83 7.93
C VAL A 111 -16.26 19.87 7.85
N LEU A 112 -16.89 20.04 6.68
CA LEU A 112 -17.98 21.00 6.47
C LEU A 112 -19.26 20.64 7.23
N GLN A 113 -19.45 19.36 7.58
CA GLN A 113 -20.59 18.91 8.40
C GLN A 113 -20.36 19.16 9.90
N ASN A 114 -19.16 19.59 10.30
CA ASN A 114 -18.80 19.83 11.68
C ASN A 114 -18.71 21.34 11.96
N ALA A 115 -19.71 21.88 12.65
CA ALA A 115 -19.81 23.31 12.96
C ALA A 115 -18.59 23.85 13.74
N ALA A 116 -18.05 23.06 14.68
CA ALA A 116 -16.87 23.45 15.45
C ALA A 116 -15.59 23.46 14.59
N ALA A 117 -15.47 22.53 13.64
CA ALA A 117 -14.36 22.53 12.69
C ALA A 117 -14.43 23.74 11.74
N LEU A 118 -15.62 24.10 11.27
CA LEU A 118 -15.85 25.27 10.43
C LEU A 118 -15.51 26.59 11.14
N GLU A 119 -15.90 26.73 12.40
CA GLU A 119 -15.59 27.92 13.20
C GLU A 119 -14.08 28.12 13.36
N ALA A 120 -13.31 27.03 13.47
CA ALA A 120 -11.85 27.07 13.58
C ALA A 120 -11.13 27.42 12.26
N LEU A 121 -11.71 27.13 11.09
CA LEU A 121 -11.07 27.29 9.78
C LEU A 121 -11.18 28.71 9.22
N GLY A 122 -12.09 29.52 9.75
CA GLY A 122 -12.37 30.86 9.24
C GLY A 122 -13.20 30.85 7.93
N PRO A 123 -13.78 32.01 7.56
CA PRO A 123 -14.81 32.07 6.51
C PRO A 123 -14.29 31.82 5.10
N GLU A 124 -13.06 32.26 4.77
CA GLU A 124 -12.48 32.10 3.43
C GLU A 124 -12.13 30.63 3.12
N LEU A 125 -11.49 29.96 4.08
CA LEU A 125 -11.12 28.55 3.94
C LEU A 125 -12.38 27.67 3.91
N SER A 126 -13.38 27.97 4.73
CA SER A 126 -14.68 27.28 4.70
C SER A 126 -15.35 27.38 3.33
N LYS A 127 -15.34 28.56 2.70
CA LYS A 127 -15.91 28.78 1.36
C LYS A 127 -15.13 28.04 0.27
N SER A 128 -13.80 27.99 0.36
CA SER A 128 -12.96 27.23 -0.57
C SER A 128 -13.26 25.73 -0.47
N LEU A 129 -13.29 25.19 0.76
CA LEU A 129 -13.57 23.77 1.01
C LEU A 129 -14.98 23.38 0.52
N ALA A 130 -15.98 24.24 0.71
CA ALA A 130 -17.34 24.03 0.23
C ALA A 130 -17.39 23.91 -1.30
N LYS A 131 -16.76 24.85 -2.01
CA LYS A 131 -16.71 24.81 -3.48
C LYS A 131 -16.06 23.53 -4.01
N GLU A 132 -14.95 23.12 -3.39
CA GLU A 132 -14.26 21.89 -3.79
C GLU A 132 -15.06 20.62 -3.45
N ALA A 133 -15.79 20.61 -2.34
CA ALA A 133 -16.67 19.50 -1.97
C ALA A 133 -17.86 19.37 -2.96
N ASP A 134 -18.47 20.49 -3.34
CA ASP A 134 -19.56 20.53 -4.33
C ASP A 134 -19.10 20.03 -5.70
N GLU A 135 -17.90 20.42 -6.15
CA GLU A 135 -17.34 19.94 -7.42
C GLU A 135 -17.15 18.43 -7.43
N ALA A 136 -16.77 17.84 -6.30
CA ALA A 136 -16.61 16.41 -6.21
C ALA A 136 -17.93 15.65 -6.08
N VAL A 137 -18.95 16.19 -5.39
CA VAL A 137 -20.32 15.64 -5.42
C VAL A 137 -20.83 15.63 -6.86
N ARG A 138 -20.62 16.72 -7.60
CA ARG A 138 -20.94 16.78 -9.02
C ARG A 138 -20.21 15.69 -9.80
N LEU A 139 -18.93 15.43 -9.52
CA LEU A 139 -18.18 14.35 -10.19
C LEU A 139 -18.72 12.95 -9.83
N GLU A 140 -19.08 12.68 -8.58
CA GLU A 140 -19.71 11.43 -8.16
C GLU A 140 -21.06 11.24 -8.87
N GLU A 141 -21.91 12.26 -8.91
CA GLU A 141 -23.25 12.21 -9.50
C GLU A 141 -23.23 12.13 -11.04
N THR A 142 -22.36 12.90 -11.69
CA THR A 142 -22.32 12.98 -13.16
C THR A 142 -21.52 11.87 -13.82
N LYS A 143 -20.49 11.34 -13.14
CA LYS A 143 -19.62 10.29 -13.68
C LYS A 143 -19.80 8.92 -13.01
N GLY A 144 -20.67 8.82 -12.00
CA GLY A 144 -20.90 7.57 -11.26
C GLY A 144 -19.66 7.06 -10.52
N LEU A 145 -18.68 7.94 -10.26
CA LEU A 145 -17.42 7.59 -9.64
C LEU A 145 -17.64 7.23 -8.17
N LYS A 146 -17.23 6.02 -7.78
CA LYS A 146 -17.32 5.54 -6.39
C LYS A 146 -15.92 5.23 -5.86
N GLU A 147 -15.77 5.39 -4.55
CA GLU A 147 -14.59 4.94 -3.82
C GLU A 147 -14.41 3.42 -4.03
N ILE A 148 -13.24 3.03 -4.53
CA ILE A 148 -12.82 1.64 -4.66
C ILE A 148 -12.13 1.24 -3.38
N LYS A 149 -12.77 0.38 -2.59
CA LYS A 149 -12.23 -0.03 -1.29
C LYS A 149 -11.03 -0.97 -1.46
N PRO A 150 -10.15 -1.09 -0.46
CA PRO A 150 -9.00 -2.00 -0.53
C PRO A 150 -9.34 -3.45 -0.89
N TYR A 151 -10.48 -3.99 -0.42
CA TYR A 151 -10.93 -5.33 -0.79
C TYR A 151 -11.26 -5.46 -2.29
N GLU A 152 -11.76 -4.39 -2.92
CA GLU A 152 -12.07 -4.36 -4.35
C GLU A 152 -10.78 -4.28 -5.17
N TRP A 153 -9.79 -3.54 -4.70
CA TRP A 153 -8.45 -3.55 -5.29
C TRP A 153 -7.82 -4.94 -5.23
N ALA A 154 -7.91 -5.61 -4.09
CA ALA A 154 -7.43 -6.98 -3.93
C ALA A 154 -8.18 -7.95 -4.85
N ALA A 155 -9.50 -7.81 -5.00
CA ALA A 155 -10.30 -8.61 -5.92
C ALA A 155 -9.87 -8.41 -7.38
N ARG A 156 -9.66 -7.17 -7.82
CA ARG A 156 -9.15 -6.85 -9.17
C ARG A 156 -7.73 -7.32 -9.39
N ALA A 157 -6.94 -7.43 -8.32
CA ALA A 157 -5.59 -7.98 -8.34
C ALA A 157 -5.57 -9.52 -8.28
N GLU A 158 -6.71 -10.19 -8.06
CA GLU A 158 -6.78 -11.63 -7.80
C GLU A 158 -5.93 -12.03 -6.58
N GLU A 159 -6.05 -11.26 -5.49
CA GLU A 159 -5.29 -11.43 -4.24
C GLU A 159 -6.21 -11.32 -3.00
N ILE A 160 -7.45 -11.82 -3.10
CA ILE A 160 -8.45 -11.70 -2.02
C ILE A 160 -7.98 -12.44 -0.76
N GLU A 161 -7.36 -13.59 -0.93
CA GLU A 161 -6.84 -14.43 0.15
C GLU A 161 -5.74 -13.69 0.92
N VAL A 162 -4.83 -13.01 0.21
CA VAL A 162 -3.77 -12.19 0.80
C VAL A 162 -4.38 -10.99 1.54
N TYR A 163 -5.40 -10.36 0.97
CA TYR A 163 -6.15 -9.29 1.64
C TYR A 163 -6.78 -9.78 2.95
N LEU A 164 -7.50 -10.91 2.93
CA LEU A 164 -8.17 -11.46 4.11
C LEU A 164 -7.18 -11.78 5.21
N PHE A 165 -6.05 -12.42 4.85
CA PHE A 165 -4.97 -12.69 5.80
C PHE A 165 -4.43 -11.39 6.41
N ALA A 166 -3.98 -10.45 5.57
CA ALA A 166 -3.37 -9.20 6.02
C ALA A 166 -4.30 -8.34 6.89
N TYR A 167 -5.60 -8.31 6.58
CA TYR A 167 -6.57 -7.56 7.39
C TYR A 167 -6.88 -8.26 8.71
N SER A 168 -6.87 -9.59 8.75
CA SER A 168 -7.05 -10.32 10.01
C SER A 168 -5.84 -10.19 10.96
N THR A 169 -4.63 -10.03 10.42
CA THR A 169 -3.39 -10.05 11.20
C THR A 169 -2.79 -8.66 11.44
N LEU A 170 -2.90 -7.73 10.47
CA LEU A 170 -2.21 -6.45 10.51
C LEU A 170 -3.13 -5.26 10.86
N SER A 171 -4.46 -5.44 10.85
CA SER A 171 -5.39 -4.32 11.03
C SER A 171 -5.33 -3.67 12.39
N ASP A 172 -5.16 -4.47 13.45
CA ASP A 172 -5.03 -3.92 14.80
C ASP A 172 -3.77 -3.05 14.93
N PHE A 173 -2.70 -3.34 14.19
CA PHE A 173 -1.47 -2.55 14.21
C PHE A 173 -1.61 -1.16 13.55
N ILE A 174 -2.54 -1.00 12.59
CA ILE A 174 -2.84 0.31 12.00
C ILE A 174 -3.67 1.17 12.95
N HIS A 175 -4.60 0.54 13.67
CA HIS A 175 -5.58 1.25 14.49
C HIS A 175 -5.22 1.30 15.98
N CYS A 176 -4.03 0.83 16.35
CA CYS A 176 -3.62 0.64 17.74
C CYS A 176 -4.67 -0.16 18.55
N GLY A 177 -5.25 -1.18 17.91
CA GLY A 177 -6.24 -2.06 18.51
C GLY A 177 -5.64 -2.91 19.64
N PRO A 178 -6.46 -3.52 20.51
CA PRO A 178 -5.96 -4.26 21.67
C PRO A 178 -4.95 -5.36 21.32
N ALA A 179 -5.13 -6.10 20.21
CA ALA A 179 -4.19 -7.16 19.83
C ALA A 179 -2.81 -6.60 19.42
N SER A 180 -2.75 -5.35 18.95
CA SER A 180 -1.49 -4.68 18.64
C SER A 180 -0.62 -4.44 19.87
N LEU A 181 -1.20 -4.44 21.07
CA LEU A 181 -0.44 -4.27 22.32
C LEU A 181 -0.03 -5.62 22.93
N GLY A 182 -0.55 -6.74 22.42
CA GLY A 182 -0.32 -8.06 23.01
C GLY A 182 1.15 -8.46 23.10
N HIS A 183 1.96 -8.01 22.13
CA HIS A 183 3.41 -8.26 22.11
C HIS A 183 4.22 -7.42 23.10
N ILE A 184 3.60 -6.44 23.75
CA ILE A 184 4.21 -5.58 24.77
C ILE A 184 4.02 -6.19 26.16
N PHE A 185 2.96 -6.96 26.37
CA PHE A 185 2.64 -7.55 27.67
C PHE A 185 3.06 -9.02 27.75
N ASP A 186 3.73 -9.40 28.83
CA ASP A 186 4.03 -10.78 29.17
C ASP A 186 3.34 -11.14 30.49
N VAL A 187 2.60 -12.24 30.50
CA VAL A 187 1.83 -12.68 31.67
C VAL A 187 2.48 -13.94 32.24
N LYS A 188 3.08 -13.82 33.43
CA LYS A 188 3.69 -14.96 34.11
C LYS A 188 2.65 -15.91 34.69
N GLN A 189 3.08 -17.13 35.02
CA GLN A 189 2.23 -18.20 35.56
C GLN A 189 1.50 -17.83 36.87
N ASP A 190 2.00 -16.87 37.64
CA ASP A 190 1.38 -16.35 38.86
C ASP A 190 0.38 -15.21 38.61
N GLY A 191 0.13 -14.87 37.34
CA GLY A 191 -0.77 -13.79 36.93
C GLY A 191 -0.13 -12.40 36.96
N GLN A 192 1.18 -12.27 37.26
CA GLN A 192 1.87 -10.99 37.15
C GLN A 192 2.06 -10.58 35.69
N VAL A 193 1.69 -9.34 35.38
CA VAL A 193 1.86 -8.74 34.06
C VAL A 193 3.14 -7.91 34.04
N PHE A 194 4.02 -8.19 33.10
CA PHE A 194 5.23 -7.43 32.82
C PHE A 194 5.07 -6.71 31.48
N MET A 195 5.50 -5.46 31.42
CA MET A 195 5.65 -4.75 30.15
C MET A 195 7.07 -4.93 29.64
N GLN A 196 7.19 -5.46 28.43
CA GLN A 196 8.42 -5.43 27.67
C GLN A 196 8.63 -4.02 27.12
N THR A 197 9.80 -3.46 27.37
CA THR A 197 10.24 -2.19 26.80
C THR A 197 11.46 -2.43 25.91
N GLY A 198 11.50 -1.77 24.74
CA GLY A 198 12.58 -1.93 23.76
C GLY A 198 12.18 -2.76 22.53
N PRO A 199 13.18 -3.19 21.73
CA PRO A 199 12.95 -3.89 20.47
C PRO A 199 12.15 -5.19 20.64
N SER A 200 11.16 -5.38 19.75
CA SER A 200 10.36 -6.59 19.66
C SER A 200 10.53 -7.23 18.30
N ASP A 201 10.65 -8.57 18.27
CA ASP A 201 10.67 -9.34 17.03
C ASP A 201 9.30 -9.89 16.61
N TYR A 202 8.25 -9.45 17.29
CA TYR A 202 6.90 -9.91 17.02
C TYR A 202 6.50 -9.70 15.56
N LEU A 203 6.11 -10.80 14.89
CA LEU A 203 5.70 -10.86 13.48
C LEU A 203 6.74 -10.39 12.45
N ILE A 204 7.99 -10.11 12.81
CA ILE A 204 8.99 -9.60 11.85
C ILE A 204 9.09 -10.50 10.60
N GLU A 205 9.16 -11.81 10.79
CA GLU A 205 9.23 -12.78 9.69
C GLU A 205 8.07 -12.59 8.70
N HIS A 206 6.82 -12.69 9.18
CA HIS A 206 5.61 -12.52 8.37
C HIS A 206 5.52 -11.14 7.70
N VAL A 207 5.96 -10.10 8.40
CA VAL A 207 5.99 -8.72 7.90
C VAL A 207 6.98 -8.59 6.75
N ILE A 208 8.15 -9.19 6.85
CA ILE A 208 9.16 -9.15 5.79
C ILE A 208 8.73 -10.02 4.61
N GLU A 209 8.23 -11.23 4.87
CA GLU A 209 7.70 -12.13 3.83
C GLU A 209 6.56 -11.49 3.04
N GLY A 210 5.62 -10.83 3.71
CA GLY A 210 4.52 -10.13 3.05
C GLY A 210 5.02 -8.99 2.13
N ALA A 211 6.08 -8.29 2.56
CA ALA A 211 6.68 -7.22 1.74
C ALA A 211 7.40 -7.82 0.53
N CYS A 212 8.15 -8.91 0.70
CA CYS A 212 8.79 -9.66 -0.37
C CYS A 212 7.77 -10.17 -1.39
N HIS A 213 6.67 -10.77 -0.93
CA HIS A 213 5.58 -11.22 -1.78
C HIS A 213 5.00 -10.07 -2.60
N CYS A 214 4.74 -8.91 -1.97
CA CYS A 214 4.22 -7.73 -2.64
C CYS A 214 5.16 -7.20 -3.74
N LEU A 215 6.47 -7.14 -3.45
CA LEU A 215 7.49 -6.71 -4.40
C LEU A 215 7.58 -7.67 -5.60
N ALA A 216 7.62 -8.98 -5.32
CA ALA A 216 7.69 -10.01 -6.36
C ALA A 216 6.43 -10.02 -7.25
N SER A 217 5.25 -9.98 -6.64
CA SER A 217 3.96 -9.94 -7.34
C SER A 217 3.86 -8.70 -8.24
N SER A 218 4.29 -7.53 -7.73
CA SER A 218 4.32 -6.28 -8.50
C SER A 218 5.32 -6.34 -9.65
N SER A 219 6.52 -6.88 -9.43
CA SER A 219 7.54 -7.09 -10.47
C SER A 219 7.01 -7.93 -11.62
N ASN A 220 6.38 -9.07 -11.31
CA ASN A 220 5.81 -9.97 -12.30
C ASN A 220 4.68 -9.29 -13.10
N ALA A 221 3.82 -8.52 -12.42
CA ALA A 221 2.72 -7.81 -13.08
C ALA A 221 3.23 -6.75 -14.07
N ILE A 222 4.29 -6.01 -13.70
CA ILE A 222 4.90 -5.00 -14.59
C ILE A 222 5.53 -5.68 -15.81
N GLN A 223 6.30 -6.74 -15.61
CA GLN A 223 6.91 -7.50 -16.71
C GLN A 223 5.83 -8.00 -17.68
N ALA A 224 4.74 -8.57 -17.17
CA ALA A 224 3.61 -9.04 -17.97
C ALA A 224 2.93 -7.89 -18.75
N MET A 225 2.75 -6.72 -18.13
CA MET A 225 2.21 -5.54 -18.78
C MET A 225 3.06 -5.11 -19.99
N PHE A 226 4.39 -5.10 -19.85
CA PHE A 226 5.29 -4.73 -20.95
C PHE A 226 5.41 -5.82 -22.03
N ALA A 227 5.36 -7.10 -21.67
CA ALA A 227 5.33 -8.20 -22.64
C ALA A 227 4.09 -8.13 -23.55
N LYS A 228 2.90 -7.94 -22.97
CA LYS A 228 1.64 -7.75 -23.73
C LYS A 228 1.72 -6.57 -24.71
N ASN A 229 2.39 -5.49 -24.32
CA ASN A 229 2.55 -4.31 -25.16
C ASN A 229 3.52 -4.53 -26.34
N ALA A 230 4.52 -5.41 -26.19
CA ALA A 230 5.43 -5.78 -27.27
C ALA A 230 4.73 -6.66 -28.31
N ASP A 231 3.93 -7.64 -27.86
CA ASP A 231 3.18 -8.54 -28.75
C ASP A 231 2.12 -7.79 -29.58
N ALA A 232 1.48 -6.76 -29.00
CA ALA A 232 0.51 -5.92 -29.70
C ALA A 232 1.13 -5.05 -30.82
N GLN A 233 2.47 -4.93 -30.88
CA GLN A 233 3.17 -4.17 -31.92
C GLN A 233 3.65 -5.03 -33.11
N ILE A 234 3.51 -6.35 -33.05
CA ILE A 234 3.84 -7.25 -34.17
C ILE A 234 2.58 -7.39 -35.04
N PRO A 235 2.56 -6.87 -36.29
CA PRO A 235 1.40 -7.05 -37.16
C PRO A 235 1.19 -8.55 -37.45
N PRO A 236 -0.05 -9.03 -37.60
CA PRO A 236 -0.28 -10.40 -38.06
C PRO A 236 0.45 -10.58 -39.40
N CYS A 237 1.35 -11.57 -39.44
CA CYS A 237 2.04 -11.95 -40.65
C CYS A 237 0.98 -12.41 -41.66
N THR A 238 0.62 -11.54 -42.61
CA THR A 238 -0.20 -11.93 -43.75
C THR A 238 0.64 -12.90 -44.58
N ALA A 239 0.40 -14.19 -44.40
CA ALA A 239 0.95 -15.22 -45.26
C ALA A 239 0.45 -15.00 -46.71
N PRO A 240 1.31 -15.22 -47.72
CA PRO A 240 0.99 -14.96 -49.13
C PRO A 240 -0.11 -15.88 -49.69
#